data_AF-A0A165AE06-F1
#
_entry.id   AF-A0A165AE06-F1
#
_cell.length_a   1.000
_cell.length_b   1.000
_cell.length_c   1.000
_cell.angle_alpha   90.00
_cell.angle_beta   90.00
_cell.angle_gamma   90.00
#
_symmetry.space_group_name_H-M   'P 1'
#
loop_
_entity.id
_entity.type
_entity.pdbx_description
1 polymer ?
#
loop_
_entity_poly.entity_id
_entity_poly.type
_entity_poly.pdbx_seq_one_letter_code
_entity_poly.pdbx_strand_id
1 'polypeptide(L)'
;MAFPRNSIRNFLIHAKAALKTAIEKKDKVTLVVGNESADLDSLTASLLYAYVRSTSPPSSAFTPLYIPLTNLPASSLRLRPEFSALLPHANLTPSQLITLDDLPPLSKISEALPPENTRWILVDHNALQGQLGAIYSRQVAGVIDHHAEENAVPQETGGEPRIVTKAGSCTSLVTEYCADAWESLASLAPDALVSSSLGVAGSGPVPGPGAAGVNSTVAQGDTASIPPAEDVSRTRIWDAEVARLALAAVLIDTYNLTDEFKVTQHDTAAATYLEAKIQLAPLLPVSAAAISAGASSFIGESADGAAAAAGGAVFDRTAFFNEINTAKQSIDSLSLAEIFEKDYKQWAVKSTHETTGQQQREIRLGISSVVKPIPYLLEKAQSESNRETDDKASQSAGVEHFLDSIRAFASDPARNLSVYAIMTAYSSPTTGEFERELFVWALDPPTVPAVEKFVHTASGQLRLEDWRNTTETGGQETTSLEEVPSEESEGTQKQTLRKVWFQRDLSKSRKQVAPLLRDALV
;
A
#
# COMPACT_ATOMS: atom_id res chain seq x y z
N MET A 1 -5.20 -4.00 -29.07
CA MET A 1 -4.54 -5.32 -28.95
C MET A 1 -3.96 -5.43 -27.56
N ALA A 2 -3.90 -6.64 -27.00
CA ALA A 2 -3.28 -6.88 -25.68
C ALA A 2 -1.82 -6.41 -25.66
N PHE A 3 -1.36 -5.96 -24.50
CA PHE A 3 0.06 -5.67 -24.29
C PHE A 3 0.84 -7.00 -24.33
N PRO A 4 1.93 -7.10 -25.11
CA PRO A 4 2.74 -8.30 -25.15
C PRO A 4 3.37 -8.55 -23.78
N ARG A 5 3.29 -9.79 -23.29
CA ARG A 5 3.89 -10.19 -22.01
C ARG A 5 5.38 -9.85 -21.99
N ASN A 6 5.81 -9.09 -20.98
CA ASN A 6 7.16 -8.55 -20.83
C ASN A 6 7.45 -8.26 -19.36
N SER A 7 8.67 -7.86 -18.98
CA SER A 7 8.94 -7.43 -17.61
C SER A 7 8.03 -6.27 -17.18
N ILE A 8 7.73 -6.19 -15.88
CA ILE A 8 6.96 -5.08 -15.32
C ILE A 8 7.64 -3.73 -15.61
N ARG A 9 8.98 -3.70 -15.64
CA ARG A 9 9.75 -2.52 -16.05
C ARG A 9 9.40 -2.04 -17.47
N ASN A 10 9.39 -2.95 -18.45
CA ASN A 10 9.07 -2.60 -19.83
C ASN A 10 7.59 -2.23 -19.98
N PHE A 11 6.71 -2.90 -19.24
CA PHE A 11 5.30 -2.51 -19.13
C PHE A 11 5.14 -1.08 -18.63
N LEU A 12 5.80 -0.69 -17.54
CA LEU A 12 5.71 0.67 -16.99
C LEU A 12 6.27 1.73 -17.93
N ILE A 13 7.39 1.47 -18.61
CA ILE A 13 7.93 2.36 -19.65
C ILE A 13 6.89 2.59 -20.76
N HIS A 14 6.24 1.52 -21.22
CA HIS A 14 5.21 1.62 -22.25
C HIS A 14 3.96 2.35 -21.74
N ALA A 15 3.48 2.02 -20.54
CA ALA A 15 2.33 2.65 -19.91
C ALA A 15 2.54 4.17 -19.74
N LYS A 16 3.73 4.59 -19.30
CA LYS A 16 4.09 6.01 -19.16
C LYS A 16 4.11 6.73 -20.52
N ALA A 17 4.65 6.11 -21.56
CA ALA A 17 4.64 6.67 -22.91
C ALA A 17 3.21 6.74 -23.51
N ALA A 18 2.37 5.74 -23.24
CA ALA A 18 0.99 5.70 -23.65
C ALA A 18 0.15 6.79 -22.95
N LEU A 19 0.34 6.99 -21.64
CA LEU A 19 -0.30 8.07 -20.89
C LEU A 19 0.04 9.43 -21.50
N LYS A 20 1.33 9.69 -21.74
CA LYS A 20 1.79 10.93 -22.37
C LYS A 20 1.14 11.14 -23.74
N THR A 21 1.13 10.11 -24.58
CA THR A 21 0.50 10.16 -25.90
C THR A 21 -1.00 10.47 -25.79
N ALA A 22 -1.68 9.85 -24.83
CA ALA A 22 -3.10 10.06 -24.64
C ALA A 22 -3.42 11.47 -24.13
N ILE A 23 -2.59 12.04 -23.25
CA ILE A 23 -2.68 13.44 -22.83
C ILE A 23 -2.52 14.39 -24.04
N GLU A 24 -1.51 14.15 -24.89
CA GLU A 24 -1.22 15.00 -26.06
C GLU A 24 -2.34 14.96 -27.10
N LYS A 25 -2.93 13.77 -27.33
CA LYS A 25 -3.98 13.54 -28.34
C LYS A 25 -5.40 13.62 -27.80
N LYS A 26 -5.56 13.74 -26.48
CA LYS A 26 -6.83 13.58 -25.76
C LYS A 26 -7.49 12.22 -26.03
N ASP A 27 -6.68 11.17 -26.17
CA ASP A 27 -7.17 9.80 -26.41
C ASP A 27 -7.71 9.15 -25.13
N LYS A 28 -8.38 8.01 -25.31
CA LYS A 28 -8.93 7.22 -24.20
C LYS A 28 -7.83 6.61 -23.33
N VAL A 29 -8.04 6.61 -22.01
CA VAL A 29 -7.18 5.95 -21.02
C VAL A 29 -7.98 5.21 -19.96
N THR A 30 -7.45 4.08 -19.50
CA THR A 30 -7.90 3.41 -18.27
C THR A 30 -6.80 3.51 -17.23
N LEU A 31 -7.10 4.13 -16.09
CA LEU A 31 -6.19 4.35 -14.97
C LEU A 31 -6.58 3.44 -13.80
N VAL A 32 -5.58 2.87 -13.14
CA VAL A 32 -5.74 2.02 -11.95
C VAL A 32 -5.03 2.72 -10.80
N VAL A 33 -5.76 3.07 -9.75
CA VAL A 33 -5.24 3.98 -8.72
C VAL A 33 -5.50 3.46 -7.32
N GLY A 34 -4.45 3.49 -6.49
CA GLY A 34 -4.51 3.26 -5.05
C GLY A 34 -4.97 4.49 -4.27
N ASN A 35 -5.14 4.38 -2.96
CA ASN A 35 -5.56 5.52 -2.14
C ASN A 35 -4.43 6.58 -2.00
N GLU A 36 -4.76 7.75 -1.45
CA GLU A 36 -3.82 8.87 -1.30
C GLU A 36 -2.68 8.62 -0.31
N SER A 37 -2.83 7.64 0.60
CA SER A 37 -1.72 7.23 1.45
C SER A 37 -0.67 6.44 0.66
N ALA A 38 -1.03 5.89 -0.51
CA ALA A 38 -0.13 5.18 -1.42
C ALA A 38 0.92 4.36 -0.67
N ASP A 39 0.45 3.53 0.26
CA ASP A 39 1.26 2.55 0.96
C ASP A 39 1.59 1.37 0.01
N LEU A 40 2.23 0.32 0.54
CA LEU A 40 2.59 -0.84 -0.26
C LEU A 40 1.37 -1.54 -0.85
N ASP A 41 0.25 -1.59 -0.13
CA ASP A 41 -0.95 -2.27 -0.60
C ASP A 41 -1.54 -1.54 -1.80
N SER A 42 -1.74 -0.23 -1.70
CA SER A 42 -2.15 0.63 -2.81
C SER A 42 -1.20 0.57 -4.02
N LEU A 43 0.12 0.64 -3.79
CA LEU A 43 1.11 0.59 -4.88
C LEU A 43 1.06 -0.76 -5.60
N THR A 44 1.18 -1.85 -4.86
CA THR A 44 1.38 -3.18 -5.45
C THR A 44 0.09 -3.74 -6.03
N ALA A 45 -1.08 -3.46 -5.42
CA ALA A 45 -2.38 -3.77 -5.98
C ALA A 45 -2.58 -3.10 -7.35
N SER A 46 -2.22 -1.81 -7.48
CA SER A 46 -2.40 -1.09 -8.76
C SER A 46 -1.45 -1.62 -9.84
N LEU A 47 -0.18 -1.87 -9.48
CA LEU A 47 0.82 -2.45 -10.38
C LEU A 47 0.41 -3.85 -10.87
N LEU A 48 0.01 -4.73 -9.96
CA LEU A 48 -0.42 -6.09 -10.27
C LEU A 48 -1.64 -6.08 -11.19
N TYR A 49 -2.70 -5.36 -10.79
CA TYR A 49 -3.94 -5.30 -11.56
C TYR A 49 -3.66 -4.78 -12.98
N ALA A 50 -2.95 -3.65 -13.10
CA ALA A 50 -2.68 -3.03 -14.39
C ALA A 50 -1.82 -3.92 -15.30
N TYR A 51 -0.81 -4.59 -14.75
CA TYR A 51 0.08 -5.48 -15.51
C TYR A 51 -0.67 -6.69 -16.07
N VAL A 52 -1.42 -7.43 -15.23
CA VAL A 52 -2.16 -8.62 -15.66
C VAL A 52 -3.31 -8.25 -16.60
N ARG A 53 -4.04 -7.18 -16.32
CA ARG A 53 -5.18 -6.75 -17.16
C ARG A 53 -4.74 -6.22 -18.51
N SER A 54 -3.57 -5.60 -18.61
CA SER A 54 -3.04 -5.14 -19.90
C SER A 54 -2.57 -6.30 -20.79
N THR A 55 -2.09 -7.38 -20.18
CA THR A 55 -1.62 -8.58 -20.89
C THR A 55 -2.76 -9.51 -21.28
N SER A 56 -3.89 -9.47 -20.55
CA SER A 56 -5.13 -10.18 -20.88
C SER A 56 -6.37 -9.28 -20.72
N PRO A 57 -6.56 -8.26 -21.59
CA PRO A 57 -7.69 -7.35 -21.48
C PRO A 57 -8.98 -8.03 -21.95
N PRO A 58 -10.12 -7.83 -21.27
CA PRO A 58 -11.39 -8.32 -21.77
C PRO A 58 -11.74 -7.66 -23.10
N SER A 59 -12.53 -8.36 -23.93
CA SER A 59 -12.98 -7.83 -25.23
C SER A 59 -13.82 -6.56 -25.11
N SER A 60 -14.48 -6.36 -23.96
CA SER A 60 -15.27 -5.18 -23.62
C SER A 60 -14.45 -4.06 -22.94
N ALA A 61 -13.12 -4.20 -22.81
CA ALA A 61 -12.28 -3.22 -22.14
C ALA A 61 -12.38 -1.84 -22.80
N PHE A 62 -12.43 -0.78 -21.98
CA PHE A 62 -12.47 0.60 -22.47
C PHE A 62 -11.20 0.96 -23.27
N THR A 63 -10.05 0.52 -22.77
CA THR A 63 -8.76 0.50 -23.47
C THR A 63 -8.08 -0.85 -23.21
N PRO A 64 -7.27 -1.37 -24.14
CA PRO A 64 -6.54 -2.61 -23.92
C PRO A 64 -5.36 -2.48 -22.94
N LEU A 65 -4.92 -1.25 -22.67
CA LEU A 65 -3.85 -0.94 -21.72
C LEU A 65 -4.45 -0.27 -20.49
N TYR A 66 -4.07 -0.78 -19.32
CA TYR A 66 -4.40 -0.27 -17.99
C TYR A 66 -3.13 0.37 -17.43
N ILE A 67 -3.23 1.60 -16.96
CA ILE A 67 -2.08 2.41 -16.54
C ILE A 67 -2.12 2.53 -15.02
N PRO A 68 -1.16 1.92 -14.28
CA PRO A 68 -1.12 2.07 -12.83
C PRO A 68 -0.70 3.50 -12.48
N LEU A 69 -1.37 4.13 -11.54
CA LEU A 69 -1.07 5.46 -11.03
C LEU A 69 -0.78 5.37 -9.53
N THR A 70 0.45 5.70 -9.15
CA THR A 70 0.81 5.94 -7.76
C THR A 70 0.27 7.31 -7.37
N ASN A 71 -0.66 7.36 -6.42
CA ASN A 71 -1.37 8.57 -6.01
C ASN A 71 -0.53 9.49 -5.09
N LEU A 72 0.68 9.83 -5.57
CA LEU A 72 1.63 10.74 -4.93
C LEU A 72 2.32 11.59 -5.99
N PRO A 73 2.82 12.78 -5.64
CA PRO A 73 3.89 13.43 -6.39
C PRO A 73 5.15 12.57 -6.40
N ALA A 74 5.98 12.66 -7.45
CA ALA A 74 7.23 11.90 -7.53
C ALA A 74 8.20 12.25 -6.41
N SER A 75 8.20 13.51 -5.94
CA SER A 75 9.01 13.96 -4.80
C SER A 75 8.62 13.27 -3.49
N SER A 76 7.35 12.86 -3.32
CA SER A 76 6.85 12.21 -2.11
C SER A 76 7.15 10.70 -2.08
N LEU A 77 7.60 10.08 -3.18
CA LEU A 77 8.02 8.67 -3.18
C LEU A 77 9.13 8.39 -2.18
N ARG A 78 10.01 9.36 -1.92
CA ARG A 78 11.09 9.22 -0.93
C ARG A 78 10.59 9.04 0.51
N LEU A 79 9.34 9.41 0.77
CA LEU A 79 8.70 9.24 2.07
C LEU A 79 8.33 7.77 2.32
N ARG A 80 8.51 6.88 1.34
CA ARG A 80 8.24 5.43 1.42
C ARG A 80 9.57 4.66 1.33
N PRO A 81 10.40 4.64 2.39
CA PRO A 81 11.65 3.87 2.40
C PRO A 81 11.45 2.39 2.02
N GLU A 82 10.29 1.82 2.35
CA GLU A 82 9.88 0.49 1.94
C GLU A 82 9.81 0.28 0.42
N PHE A 83 9.56 1.33 -0.37
CA PHE A 83 9.61 1.25 -1.84
C PHE A 83 11.04 1.04 -2.34
N SER A 84 12.02 1.71 -1.71
CA SER A 84 13.43 1.57 -2.08
C SER A 84 13.96 0.17 -1.79
N ALA A 85 13.44 -0.51 -0.76
CA ALA A 85 13.74 -1.91 -0.49
C ALA A 85 13.01 -2.85 -1.46
N LEU A 86 11.73 -2.59 -1.76
CA LEU A 86 10.92 -3.51 -2.56
C LEU A 86 11.19 -3.47 -4.08
N LEU A 87 11.23 -2.27 -4.67
CA LEU A 87 11.28 -2.11 -6.13
C LEU A 87 12.46 -2.85 -6.81
N PRO A 88 13.68 -2.92 -6.21
CA PRO A 88 14.79 -3.70 -6.78
C PRO A 88 14.46 -5.19 -6.99
N HIS A 89 13.59 -5.80 -6.18
CA HIS A 89 13.16 -7.20 -6.34
C HIS A 89 12.35 -7.45 -7.63
N ALA A 90 11.90 -6.37 -8.28
CA ALA A 90 11.21 -6.37 -9.57
C ALA A 90 12.00 -5.63 -10.67
N ASN A 91 13.30 -5.38 -10.46
CA ASN A 91 14.16 -4.59 -11.36
C ASN A 91 13.59 -3.19 -11.65
N LEU A 92 12.97 -2.58 -10.64
CA LEU A 92 12.36 -1.26 -10.72
C LEU A 92 13.16 -0.20 -9.97
N THR A 93 13.02 1.05 -10.41
CA THR A 93 13.43 2.25 -9.67
C THR A 93 12.24 3.19 -9.50
N PRO A 94 12.19 4.05 -8.47
CA PRO A 94 11.07 4.97 -8.26
C PRO A 94 10.69 5.82 -9.49
N SER A 95 11.68 6.20 -10.31
CA SER A 95 11.47 6.99 -11.55
C SER A 95 10.64 6.30 -12.64
N GLN A 96 10.47 4.98 -12.55
CA GLN A 96 9.66 4.19 -13.49
C GLN A 96 8.20 4.09 -13.07
N LEU A 97 7.88 4.44 -11.82
CA LEU A 97 6.50 4.57 -11.39
C LEU A 97 5.85 5.74 -12.13
N ILE A 98 4.54 5.61 -12.34
CA ILE A 98 3.72 6.67 -12.92
C ILE A 98 3.04 7.38 -11.75
N THR A 99 3.30 8.66 -11.61
CA THR A 99 2.89 9.45 -10.44
C THR A 99 1.92 10.56 -10.84
N LEU A 100 1.46 11.35 -9.87
CA LEU A 100 0.63 12.53 -10.17
C LEU A 100 1.37 13.56 -11.04
N ASP A 101 2.71 13.56 -11.05
CA ASP A 101 3.51 14.46 -11.89
C ASP A 101 3.52 14.05 -13.37
N ASP A 102 3.11 12.81 -13.68
CA ASP A 102 2.93 12.34 -15.05
C ASP A 102 1.54 12.72 -15.63
N LEU A 103 0.66 13.26 -14.79
CA LEU A 103 -0.63 13.83 -15.21
C LEU A 103 -0.47 15.33 -15.55
N PRO A 104 -1.37 15.89 -16.35
CA PRO A 104 -1.47 17.34 -16.48
C PRO A 104 -1.71 18.00 -15.11
N PRO A 105 -1.35 19.29 -14.93
CA PRO A 105 -1.69 20.03 -13.72
C PRO A 105 -3.15 19.83 -13.36
N LEU A 106 -3.43 19.38 -12.14
CA LEU A 106 -4.77 18.92 -11.74
C LEU A 106 -5.86 20.00 -11.93
N SER A 107 -5.50 21.28 -11.91
CA SER A 107 -6.40 22.41 -12.20
C SER A 107 -6.89 22.48 -13.65
N LYS A 108 -6.17 21.88 -14.59
CA LYS A 108 -6.48 21.86 -16.03
C LYS A 108 -6.58 20.44 -16.60
N ILE A 109 -6.59 19.43 -15.72
CA ILE A 109 -6.50 18.04 -16.14
C ILE A 109 -7.65 17.63 -17.06
N SER A 110 -8.86 18.14 -16.83
CA SER A 110 -10.04 17.87 -17.66
C SER A 110 -9.95 18.43 -19.08
N GLU A 111 -9.06 19.39 -19.36
CA GLU A 111 -8.85 19.92 -20.72
C GLU A 111 -8.02 18.95 -21.58
N ALA A 112 -7.11 18.21 -20.97
CA ALA A 112 -6.18 17.29 -21.63
C ALA A 112 -6.58 15.82 -21.49
N LEU A 113 -7.25 15.46 -20.39
CA LEU A 113 -7.90 14.17 -20.16
C LEU A 113 -9.40 14.41 -19.88
N PRO A 114 -10.22 14.63 -20.91
CA PRO A 114 -11.66 14.82 -20.73
C PRO A 114 -12.30 13.62 -19.99
N PRO A 115 -13.20 13.82 -19.02
CA PRO A 115 -13.79 12.74 -18.23
C PRO A 115 -14.34 11.58 -19.08
N GLU A 116 -15.01 11.87 -20.19
CA GLU A 116 -15.57 10.89 -21.13
C GLU A 116 -14.52 9.97 -21.78
N ASN A 117 -13.26 10.41 -21.82
CA ASN A 117 -12.12 9.66 -22.34
C ASN A 117 -11.34 8.93 -21.24
N THR A 118 -11.85 8.92 -20.01
CA THR A 118 -11.19 8.24 -18.88
C THR A 118 -12.06 7.15 -18.31
N ARG A 119 -11.42 6.08 -17.83
CA ARG A 119 -12.01 5.13 -16.89
C ARG A 119 -11.05 4.93 -15.72
N TRP A 120 -11.62 4.82 -14.53
CA TRP A 120 -10.86 4.70 -13.30
C TRP A 120 -11.24 3.41 -12.59
N ILE A 121 -10.22 2.60 -12.27
CA ILE A 121 -10.35 1.40 -11.45
C ILE A 121 -9.69 1.70 -10.12
N LEU A 122 -10.46 1.53 -9.04
CA LEU A 122 -9.97 1.79 -7.69
C LEU A 122 -9.44 0.49 -7.08
N VAL A 123 -8.28 0.57 -6.46
CA VAL A 123 -7.75 -0.49 -5.60
C VAL A 123 -7.44 0.08 -4.23
N ASP A 124 -7.67 -0.69 -3.17
CA ASP A 124 -7.35 -0.31 -1.78
C ASP A 124 -8.08 0.97 -1.28
N HIS A 125 -9.17 1.32 -1.98
CA HIS A 125 -10.22 2.24 -1.54
C HIS A 125 -11.46 2.09 -2.44
N ASN A 126 -12.62 2.52 -1.94
CA ASN A 126 -13.89 2.47 -2.67
C ASN A 126 -14.55 3.86 -2.86
N ALA A 127 -13.79 4.93 -2.66
CA ALA A 127 -14.19 6.29 -3.00
C ALA A 127 -12.99 7.07 -3.57
N LEU A 128 -13.10 7.56 -4.81
CA LEU A 128 -12.06 8.40 -5.39
C LEU A 128 -12.15 9.80 -4.75
N GLN A 129 -11.09 10.21 -4.05
CA GLN A 129 -11.07 11.44 -3.25
C GLN A 129 -10.21 12.54 -3.88
N GLY A 130 -10.15 13.70 -3.20
CA GLY A 130 -9.35 14.84 -3.62
C GLY A 130 -9.78 15.45 -4.96
N GLN A 131 -8.85 16.11 -5.64
CA GLN A 131 -9.12 16.78 -6.90
C GLN A 131 -9.44 15.79 -8.04
N LEU A 132 -8.83 14.61 -8.02
CA LEU A 132 -9.21 13.53 -8.96
C LEU A 132 -10.65 13.08 -8.72
N GLY A 133 -11.07 12.88 -7.47
CA GLY A 133 -12.44 12.54 -7.11
C GLY A 133 -13.46 13.59 -7.54
N ALA A 134 -13.14 14.88 -7.33
CA ALA A 134 -14.00 15.99 -7.73
C ALA A 134 -14.27 16.03 -9.24
N ILE A 135 -13.33 15.56 -10.06
CA ILE A 135 -13.42 15.60 -11.53
C ILE A 135 -13.92 14.27 -12.10
N TYR A 136 -13.44 13.15 -11.57
CA TYR A 136 -13.56 11.82 -12.19
C TYR A 136 -14.35 10.79 -11.39
N SER A 137 -14.94 11.12 -10.23
CA SER A 137 -15.77 10.18 -9.45
C SER A 137 -16.84 9.47 -10.29
N ARG A 138 -17.44 10.16 -11.28
CA ARG A 138 -18.44 9.58 -12.20
C ARG A 138 -17.87 8.67 -13.30
N GLN A 139 -16.54 8.62 -13.43
CA GLN A 139 -15.82 7.79 -14.40
C GLN A 139 -15.19 6.55 -13.74
N VAL A 140 -15.42 6.37 -12.44
CA VAL A 140 -15.07 5.14 -11.73
C VAL A 140 -15.92 4.00 -12.28
N ALA A 141 -15.24 2.97 -12.76
CA ALA A 141 -15.84 1.85 -13.45
C ALA A 141 -15.55 0.50 -12.82
N GLY A 142 -14.65 0.40 -11.84
CA GLY A 142 -14.36 -0.83 -11.12
C GLY A 142 -13.72 -0.55 -9.77
N VAL A 143 -13.81 -1.52 -8.86
CA VAL A 143 -13.23 -1.46 -7.52
C VAL A 143 -12.84 -2.84 -7.01
N ILE A 144 -11.67 -2.93 -6.39
CA ILE A 144 -11.27 -4.02 -5.50
C ILE A 144 -10.75 -3.39 -4.22
N ASP A 145 -11.41 -3.61 -3.09
CA ASP A 145 -11.06 -2.97 -1.82
C ASP A 145 -11.44 -3.85 -0.61
N HIS A 146 -10.76 -3.63 0.50
CA HIS A 146 -10.98 -4.30 1.78
C HIS A 146 -11.39 -3.38 2.93
N HIS A 147 -11.57 -2.08 2.67
CA HIS A 147 -12.08 -1.13 3.65
C HIS A 147 -13.61 -1.22 3.78
N ALA A 148 -14.17 -0.46 4.73
CA ALA A 148 -15.61 -0.32 4.84
C ALA A 148 -16.19 0.36 3.59
N GLU A 149 -17.34 -0.11 3.13
CA GLU A 149 -18.05 0.42 1.96
C GLU A 149 -18.52 1.86 2.20
N GLU A 150 -18.11 2.77 1.33
CA GLU A 150 -18.53 4.18 1.31
C GLU A 150 -19.66 4.43 0.31
N ASN A 151 -20.07 3.41 -0.46
CA ASN A 151 -21.15 3.45 -1.46
C ASN A 151 -20.91 4.49 -2.58
N ALA A 152 -19.64 4.82 -2.85
CA ALA A 152 -19.27 5.79 -3.88
C ALA A 152 -19.07 5.17 -5.26
N VAL A 153 -18.80 3.86 -5.33
CA VAL A 153 -18.71 3.12 -6.61
C VAL A 153 -20.07 2.55 -7.01
N PRO A 154 -20.51 2.74 -8.28
CA PRO A 154 -21.75 2.16 -8.79
C PRO A 154 -21.85 0.64 -8.54
N GLN A 155 -23.07 0.13 -8.39
CA GLN A 155 -23.31 -1.31 -8.26
C GLN A 155 -22.99 -2.06 -9.56
N GLU A 156 -23.27 -1.45 -10.70
CA GLU A 156 -22.98 -1.99 -12.02
C GLU A 156 -21.67 -1.41 -12.57
N THR A 157 -20.61 -2.23 -12.57
CA THR A 157 -19.26 -1.88 -13.07
C THR A 157 -19.00 -2.35 -14.50
N GLY A 158 -20.04 -2.89 -15.17
CA GLY A 158 -19.91 -3.42 -16.53
C GLY A 158 -18.95 -4.61 -16.59
N GLY A 159 -17.86 -4.48 -17.36
CA GLY A 159 -16.85 -5.53 -17.53
C GLY A 159 -15.68 -5.50 -16.52
N GLU A 160 -15.75 -4.60 -15.55
CA GLU A 160 -14.73 -4.41 -14.51
C GLU A 160 -15.25 -4.93 -13.15
N PRO A 161 -14.37 -5.28 -12.20
CA PRO A 161 -14.79 -5.90 -10.95
C PRO A 161 -15.47 -4.91 -10.00
N ARG A 162 -16.33 -5.44 -9.13
CA ARG A 162 -16.83 -4.76 -7.93
C ARG A 162 -16.67 -5.68 -6.72
N ILE A 163 -15.51 -5.63 -6.09
CA ILE A 163 -15.16 -6.46 -4.93
C ILE A 163 -14.87 -5.54 -3.76
N VAL A 164 -15.75 -5.50 -2.76
CA VAL A 164 -15.52 -4.80 -1.50
C VAL A 164 -15.73 -5.82 -0.39
N THR A 165 -14.65 -6.36 0.16
CA THR A 165 -14.70 -7.51 1.09
C THR A 165 -13.50 -7.49 2.04
N LYS A 166 -13.73 -7.89 3.29
CA LYS A 166 -12.68 -7.91 4.31
C LYS A 166 -11.53 -8.86 3.91
N ALA A 167 -10.32 -8.32 3.88
CA ALA A 167 -9.05 -9.04 3.73
C ALA A 167 -7.96 -8.31 4.54
N GLY A 168 -6.86 -8.99 4.88
CA GLY A 168 -5.70 -8.36 5.51
C GLY A 168 -5.06 -7.32 4.59
N SER A 169 -4.89 -7.69 3.31
CA SER A 169 -4.37 -6.86 2.23
C SER A 169 -5.34 -6.85 1.03
N CYS A 170 -5.55 -5.69 0.41
CA CYS A 170 -6.27 -5.53 -0.84
C CYS A 170 -5.55 -6.26 -1.99
N THR A 171 -4.22 -6.30 -1.95
CA THR A 171 -3.40 -7.05 -2.90
C THR A 171 -3.72 -8.55 -2.89
N SER A 172 -4.16 -9.11 -1.77
CA SER A 172 -4.69 -10.48 -1.71
C SER A 172 -5.91 -10.65 -2.64
N LEU A 173 -6.88 -9.73 -2.55
CA LEU A 173 -8.08 -9.75 -3.40
C LEU A 173 -7.75 -9.52 -4.88
N VAL A 174 -6.82 -8.61 -5.17
CA VAL A 174 -6.36 -8.38 -6.55
C VAL A 174 -5.66 -9.62 -7.10
N THR A 175 -4.84 -10.29 -6.28
CA THR A 175 -4.15 -11.53 -6.67
C THR A 175 -5.16 -12.62 -7.06
N GLU A 176 -6.16 -12.85 -6.22
CA GLU A 176 -7.23 -13.81 -6.52
C GLU A 176 -7.99 -13.47 -7.79
N TYR A 177 -8.41 -12.21 -7.94
CA TYR A 177 -9.13 -11.77 -9.13
C TYR A 177 -8.30 -11.95 -10.42
N CYS A 178 -7.01 -11.67 -10.35
CA CYS A 178 -6.10 -11.78 -11.49
C CYS A 178 -5.61 -13.21 -11.77
N ALA A 179 -5.82 -14.17 -10.86
CA ALA A 179 -5.22 -15.50 -10.93
C ALA A 179 -5.53 -16.23 -12.25
N ASP A 180 -6.80 -16.33 -12.65
CA ASP A 180 -7.21 -17.03 -13.88
C ASP A 180 -6.59 -16.39 -15.13
N ALA A 181 -6.58 -15.05 -15.20
CA ALA A 181 -5.98 -14.31 -16.30
C ALA A 181 -4.46 -14.50 -16.32
N TRP A 182 -3.81 -14.51 -15.15
CA TRP A 182 -2.37 -14.68 -15.03
C TRP A 182 -1.93 -16.12 -15.35
N GLU A 183 -2.72 -17.14 -14.99
CA GLU A 183 -2.47 -18.53 -15.39
C GLU A 183 -2.72 -18.78 -16.88
N SER A 184 -3.71 -18.08 -17.46
CA SER A 184 -3.92 -18.12 -18.91
C SER A 184 -2.70 -17.58 -19.66
N LEU A 185 -1.98 -16.59 -19.11
CA LEU A 185 -0.71 -16.13 -19.66
C LEU A 185 0.40 -17.17 -19.52
N ALA A 186 0.40 -17.95 -18.44
CA ALA A 186 1.37 -19.00 -18.16
C ALA A 186 1.18 -20.22 -19.06
N SER A 187 -0.06 -20.69 -19.25
CA SER A 187 -0.41 -21.85 -20.08
C SER A 187 -0.25 -21.64 -21.59
N LEU A 188 -0.17 -20.38 -22.04
CA LEU A 188 0.28 -20.04 -23.41
C LEU A 188 1.78 -20.30 -23.63
N ALA A 189 2.54 -20.57 -22.57
CA ALA A 189 3.85 -21.23 -22.63
C ALA A 189 3.64 -22.70 -22.21
N PRO A 190 3.63 -23.68 -23.14
CA PRO A 190 3.29 -25.06 -22.81
C PRO A 190 4.23 -25.62 -21.73
N ASP A 191 3.63 -26.06 -20.62
CA ASP A 191 4.30 -26.79 -19.55
C ASP A 191 4.83 -28.13 -20.07
N ALA A 192 6.16 -28.25 -20.12
CA ALA A 192 6.82 -29.54 -20.08
C ALA A 192 7.02 -29.94 -18.60
N LEU A 193 6.80 -31.24 -18.34
CA LEU A 193 7.27 -32.02 -17.17
C LEU A 193 6.25 -32.31 -16.05
N VAL A 194 5.15 -33.01 -16.37
CA VAL A 194 4.64 -34.07 -15.47
C VAL A 194 4.09 -35.25 -16.28
N SER A 195 4.96 -36.15 -16.73
CA SER A 195 4.63 -37.58 -16.94
C SER A 195 5.87 -38.35 -17.44
N SER A 196 6.74 -38.78 -16.52
CA SER A 196 7.56 -39.98 -16.74
C SER A 196 8.26 -40.42 -15.46
N SER A 197 7.50 -41.00 -14.53
CA SER A 197 8.07 -41.83 -13.47
C SER A 197 7.05 -42.86 -13.00
N LEU A 198 6.64 -43.77 -13.90
CA LEU A 198 6.15 -45.12 -13.58
C LEU A 198 6.06 -45.93 -14.88
N GLY A 199 7.19 -46.51 -15.28
CA GLY A 199 7.30 -47.44 -16.40
C GLY A 199 8.06 -48.67 -15.94
N VAL A 200 7.30 -49.67 -15.49
CA VAL A 200 7.74 -51.01 -15.08
C VAL A 200 8.49 -51.69 -16.24
N ALA A 201 9.61 -52.34 -15.89
CA ALA A 201 10.40 -53.17 -16.79
C ALA A 201 9.57 -54.32 -17.39
N GLY A 202 9.64 -54.48 -18.72
CA GLY A 202 9.04 -55.59 -19.44
C GLY A 202 9.72 -55.81 -20.79
N SER A 203 10.56 -56.83 -20.84
CA SER A 203 11.37 -57.30 -21.96
C SER A 203 10.52 -57.94 -23.07
N GLY A 204 10.85 -57.73 -24.35
CA GLY A 204 10.37 -58.58 -25.46
C GLY A 204 10.59 -58.00 -26.87
N PRO A 205 10.99 -58.81 -27.89
CA PRO A 205 11.71 -58.32 -29.07
C PRO A 205 10.86 -58.07 -30.35
N VAL A 206 11.45 -57.31 -31.27
CA VAL A 206 11.08 -57.03 -32.69
C VAL A 206 11.27 -58.29 -33.57
N PRO A 207 10.47 -58.54 -34.64
CA PRO A 207 10.76 -58.10 -36.04
C PRO A 207 9.47 -57.72 -36.82
N GLY A 208 9.40 -57.08 -37.99
CA GLY A 208 10.30 -56.73 -39.11
C GLY A 208 9.51 -55.90 -40.16
N PRO A 209 10.06 -55.60 -41.35
CA PRO A 209 9.62 -54.48 -42.19
C PRO A 209 8.63 -54.86 -43.31
N GLY A 210 7.73 -53.94 -43.67
CA GLY A 210 6.81 -54.10 -44.80
C GLY A 210 6.35 -52.75 -45.35
N ALA A 211 6.75 -52.46 -46.57
CA ALA A 211 6.45 -51.24 -47.33
C ALA A 211 5.05 -51.30 -47.98
N ALA A 212 4.35 -50.16 -48.07
CA ALA A 212 3.57 -49.73 -49.24
C ALA A 212 2.90 -48.37 -48.94
N GLY A 213 3.01 -47.45 -49.90
CA GLY A 213 2.59 -46.06 -49.75
C GLY A 213 1.09 -45.81 -49.90
N VAL A 214 0.66 -44.66 -49.38
CA VAL A 214 -0.57 -43.96 -49.79
C VAL A 214 -0.29 -42.46 -49.70
N ASN A 215 -0.36 -41.76 -50.82
CA ASN A 215 -0.37 -40.30 -50.88
C ASN A 215 -1.70 -39.79 -50.28
N SER A 216 -1.62 -38.98 -49.23
CA SER A 216 -2.75 -38.22 -48.69
C SER A 216 -2.44 -36.73 -48.72
N THR A 217 -3.20 -36.01 -49.53
CA THR A 217 -3.37 -34.57 -49.53
C THR A 217 -4.24 -34.17 -48.34
N VAL A 218 -3.70 -33.52 -47.29
CA VAL A 218 -4.50 -32.73 -46.34
C VAL A 218 -3.66 -31.55 -45.82
N ALA A 219 -4.36 -30.41 -45.75
CA ALA A 219 -3.96 -29.05 -45.40
C ALA A 219 -2.92 -28.86 -44.29
N GLN A 220 -2.04 -27.86 -44.51
CA GLN A 220 -1.31 -27.14 -43.47
C GLN A 220 -2.30 -26.56 -42.45
N GLY A 221 -2.35 -27.18 -41.28
CA GLY A 221 -2.85 -26.57 -40.06
C GLY A 221 -1.68 -26.03 -39.27
N ASP A 222 -1.78 -24.78 -38.84
CA ASP A 222 -0.79 -24.06 -38.02
C ASP A 222 -0.43 -24.86 -36.77
N THR A 223 0.78 -25.43 -36.76
CA THR A 223 1.37 -25.98 -35.55
C THR A 223 1.85 -24.81 -34.69
N ALA A 224 1.20 -24.58 -33.55
CA ALA A 224 1.67 -23.69 -32.51
C ALA A 224 3.11 -24.06 -32.14
N SER A 225 4.05 -23.20 -32.51
CA SER A 225 5.48 -23.36 -32.22
C SER A 225 5.68 -23.35 -30.71
N ILE A 226 6.32 -24.39 -30.17
CA ILE A 226 6.75 -24.40 -28.77
C ILE A 226 7.73 -23.22 -28.56
N PRO A 227 7.50 -22.32 -27.59
CA PRO A 227 8.42 -21.24 -27.31
C PRO A 227 9.77 -21.79 -26.82
N PRO A 228 10.91 -21.20 -27.21
CA PRO A 228 12.23 -21.66 -26.78
C PRO A 228 12.37 -21.70 -25.26
N ALA A 229 13.18 -22.61 -24.72
CA ALA A 229 13.39 -22.75 -23.26
C ALA A 229 13.89 -21.46 -22.56
N GLU A 230 14.60 -20.59 -23.28
CA GLU A 230 15.01 -19.27 -22.79
C GLU A 230 13.82 -18.32 -22.58
N ASP A 231 12.76 -18.45 -23.38
CA ASP A 231 11.56 -17.61 -23.32
C ASP A 231 10.65 -18.01 -22.13
N VAL A 232 10.54 -19.32 -21.87
CA VAL A 232 9.88 -19.85 -20.66
C VAL A 232 10.62 -19.42 -19.39
N SER A 233 11.95 -19.47 -19.40
CA SER A 233 12.78 -19.04 -18.27
C SER A 233 12.60 -17.54 -17.97
N ARG A 234 12.51 -16.71 -19.02
CA ARG A 234 12.31 -15.25 -18.89
C ARG A 234 10.91 -14.89 -18.40
N THR A 235 9.87 -15.53 -18.91
CA THR A 235 8.49 -15.28 -18.48
C THR A 235 8.27 -15.63 -17.01
N ARG A 236 8.89 -16.71 -16.52
CA ARG A 236 8.88 -17.05 -15.08
C ARG A 236 9.61 -16.03 -14.22
N ILE A 237 10.70 -15.43 -14.72
CA ILE A 237 11.37 -14.31 -14.02
C ILE A 237 10.41 -13.12 -13.91
N TRP A 238 9.72 -12.75 -14.99
CA TRP A 238 8.76 -11.64 -14.97
C TRP A 238 7.59 -11.89 -14.02
N ASP A 239 7.08 -13.12 -13.95
CA ASP A 239 6.05 -13.49 -12.97
C ASP A 239 6.57 -13.35 -11.53
N ALA A 240 7.78 -13.82 -11.26
CA ALA A 240 8.38 -13.71 -9.94
C ALA A 240 8.65 -12.25 -9.53
N GLU A 241 9.05 -11.38 -10.47
CA GLU A 241 9.19 -9.93 -10.22
C GLU A 241 7.87 -9.32 -9.73
N VAL A 242 6.76 -9.56 -10.44
CA VAL A 242 5.44 -9.06 -10.05
C VAL A 242 4.93 -9.73 -8.77
N ALA A 243 5.20 -11.04 -8.59
CA ALA A 243 4.77 -11.78 -7.43
C ALA A 243 5.47 -11.31 -6.14
N ARG A 244 6.75 -10.93 -6.20
CA ARG A 244 7.46 -10.32 -5.04
C ARG A 244 6.85 -8.99 -4.63
N LEU A 245 6.48 -8.15 -5.60
CA LEU A 245 5.77 -6.89 -5.32
C LEU A 245 4.47 -7.17 -4.56
N ALA A 246 3.63 -8.05 -5.12
CA ALA A 246 2.34 -8.37 -4.52
C ALA A 246 2.48 -9.03 -3.13
N LEU A 247 3.42 -9.96 -2.98
CA LEU A 247 3.65 -10.67 -1.72
C LEU A 247 4.11 -9.72 -0.62
N ALA A 248 4.92 -8.72 -0.92
CA ALA A 248 5.38 -7.75 0.07
C ALA A 248 4.22 -7.02 0.76
N ALA A 249 3.19 -6.58 0.02
CA ALA A 249 2.02 -5.96 0.61
C ALA A 249 1.24 -6.93 1.51
N VAL A 250 0.98 -8.14 1.03
CA VAL A 250 0.29 -9.18 1.81
C VAL A 250 1.02 -9.44 3.12
N LEU A 251 2.35 -9.63 3.09
CA LEU A 251 3.14 -9.89 4.29
C LEU A 251 3.22 -8.68 5.22
N ILE A 252 3.33 -7.46 4.70
CA ILE A 252 3.44 -6.27 5.55
C ILE A 252 2.13 -5.98 6.29
N ASP A 253 0.99 -6.11 5.63
CA ASP A 253 -0.29 -5.80 6.26
C ASP A 253 -0.73 -6.86 7.27
N THR A 254 -0.41 -8.13 6.98
CA THR A 254 -0.71 -9.28 7.84
C THR A 254 0.37 -9.61 8.86
N TYR A 255 1.45 -8.82 8.91
CA TYR A 255 2.62 -9.06 9.75
C TYR A 255 3.16 -10.50 9.56
N ASN A 256 3.61 -10.80 8.34
CA ASN A 256 4.09 -12.11 7.90
C ASN A 256 3.07 -13.25 8.14
N LEU A 257 1.78 -12.96 7.92
CA LEU A 257 0.66 -13.87 8.18
C LEU A 257 0.50 -14.30 9.65
N THR A 258 0.98 -13.50 10.60
CA THR A 258 0.89 -13.81 12.05
C THR A 258 -0.09 -12.93 12.81
N ASP A 259 -0.62 -11.86 12.19
CA ASP A 259 -1.65 -11.00 12.80
C ASP A 259 -3.03 -11.67 12.74
N GLU A 260 -3.41 -12.39 13.81
CA GLU A 260 -4.64 -13.18 13.91
C GLU A 260 -5.93 -12.38 13.66
N PHE A 261 -5.91 -11.05 13.81
CA PHE A 261 -7.09 -10.20 13.62
C PHE A 261 -7.27 -9.71 12.19
N LYS A 262 -6.18 -9.71 11.41
CA LYS A 262 -6.17 -9.26 10.02
C LYS A 262 -6.15 -10.39 9.02
N VAL A 263 -5.42 -11.46 9.31
CA VAL A 263 -5.24 -12.58 8.37
C VAL A 263 -6.59 -13.20 8.04
N THR A 264 -6.86 -13.32 6.75
CA THR A 264 -8.03 -14.02 6.21
C THR A 264 -7.59 -15.18 5.31
N GLN A 265 -8.56 -15.98 4.87
CA GLN A 265 -8.31 -17.01 3.86
C GLN A 265 -7.75 -16.40 2.57
N HIS A 266 -8.17 -15.18 2.22
CA HIS A 266 -7.67 -14.50 1.04
C HIS A 266 -6.16 -14.26 1.08
N ASP A 267 -5.65 -13.84 2.24
CA ASP A 267 -4.23 -13.53 2.42
C ASP A 267 -3.37 -14.80 2.37
N THR A 268 -3.83 -15.88 3.01
CA THR A 268 -3.11 -17.16 2.99
C THR A 268 -3.11 -17.83 1.61
N ALA A 269 -4.22 -17.75 0.88
CA ALA A 269 -4.33 -18.25 -0.49
C ALA A 269 -3.44 -17.44 -1.46
N ALA A 270 -3.53 -16.10 -1.39
CA ALA A 270 -2.71 -15.22 -2.21
C ALA A 270 -1.21 -15.41 -1.93
N ALA A 271 -0.79 -15.45 -0.66
CA ALA A 271 0.61 -15.67 -0.32
C ALA A 271 1.14 -17.01 -0.87
N THR A 272 0.37 -18.09 -0.72
CA THR A 272 0.74 -19.41 -1.26
C THR A 272 0.91 -19.37 -2.78
N TYR A 273 -0.04 -18.74 -3.48
CA TYR A 273 0.01 -18.59 -4.93
C TYR A 273 1.23 -17.77 -5.40
N LEU A 274 1.49 -16.64 -4.74
CA LEU A 274 2.61 -15.74 -5.08
C LEU A 274 3.96 -16.39 -4.78
N GLU A 275 4.10 -17.09 -3.66
CA GLU A 275 5.31 -17.85 -3.33
C GLU A 275 5.59 -18.94 -4.37
N ALA A 276 4.54 -19.63 -4.84
CA ALA A 276 4.68 -20.62 -5.92
C ALA A 276 5.20 -19.96 -7.22
N LYS A 277 4.67 -18.80 -7.62
CA LYS A 277 5.18 -18.04 -8.77
C LYS A 277 6.65 -17.64 -8.60
N ILE A 278 7.07 -17.24 -7.41
CA ILE A 278 8.46 -16.90 -7.10
C ILE A 278 9.36 -18.13 -7.21
N GLN A 279 8.93 -19.28 -6.71
CA GLN A 279 9.70 -20.53 -6.72
C GLN A 279 9.84 -21.14 -8.12
N LEU A 280 8.92 -20.85 -9.04
CA LEU A 280 9.01 -21.31 -10.44
C LEU A 280 10.09 -20.59 -11.25
N ALA A 281 10.55 -19.41 -10.81
CA ALA A 281 11.62 -18.70 -11.51
C ALA A 281 12.94 -19.48 -11.42
N PRO A 282 13.67 -19.64 -12.55
CA PRO A 282 14.96 -20.29 -12.52
C PRO A 282 15.91 -19.51 -11.59
N LEU A 283 16.60 -20.24 -10.73
CA LEU A 283 17.67 -19.69 -9.92
C LEU A 283 18.79 -19.25 -10.86
N LEU A 284 18.88 -17.95 -11.12
CA LEU A 284 20.01 -17.41 -11.85
C LEU A 284 21.27 -17.71 -11.03
N PRO A 285 22.34 -18.25 -11.64
CA PRO A 285 23.61 -18.33 -10.96
C PRO A 285 24.01 -16.90 -10.60
N VAL A 286 24.06 -16.62 -9.29
CA VAL A 286 24.47 -15.31 -8.78
C VAL A 286 25.88 -15.08 -9.30
N SER A 287 26.02 -14.15 -10.26
CA SER A 287 27.33 -13.64 -10.65
C SER A 287 27.99 -13.06 -9.40
N ALA A 288 29.21 -13.51 -9.10
CA ALA A 288 30.01 -13.04 -7.95
C ALA A 288 30.16 -11.51 -7.89
N ALA A 289 29.83 -10.78 -8.97
CA ALA A 289 29.83 -9.32 -9.01
C ALA A 289 28.67 -8.67 -8.23
N ALA A 290 27.53 -9.35 -8.01
CA ALA A 290 26.41 -8.77 -7.26
C ALA A 290 26.65 -8.76 -5.74
N ILE A 291 27.48 -9.68 -5.24
CA ILE A 291 27.82 -9.79 -3.82
C ILE A 291 28.78 -8.66 -3.39
N SER A 292 29.61 -8.13 -4.31
CA SER A 292 30.59 -7.10 -3.95
C SER A 292 30.02 -5.67 -3.91
N ALA A 293 28.76 -5.45 -4.32
CA ALA A 293 28.18 -4.11 -4.44
C ALA A 293 27.23 -3.72 -3.28
N GLY A 294 26.92 -4.64 -2.35
CA GLY A 294 25.92 -4.39 -1.30
C GLY A 294 26.28 -4.84 0.12
N ALA A 295 27.36 -5.58 0.33
CA ALA A 295 27.75 -6.07 1.65
C ALA A 295 29.11 -5.47 2.08
N SER A 296 29.11 -4.20 2.45
CA SER A 296 30.24 -3.60 3.17
C SER A 296 29.76 -2.77 4.35
N SER A 297 28.96 -3.38 5.22
CA SER A 297 28.90 -3.03 6.64
C SER A 297 28.15 -4.16 7.36
N PHE A 298 28.70 -4.59 8.50
CA PHE A 298 28.21 -5.67 9.38
C PHE A 298 28.57 -7.11 8.99
N ILE A 299 29.82 -7.50 9.28
CA ILE A 299 30.11 -8.86 9.76
C ILE A 299 31.03 -8.73 10.99
N GLY A 300 30.48 -9.04 12.16
CA GLY A 300 31.26 -9.44 13.32
C GLY A 300 31.66 -10.91 13.16
N GLU A 301 32.91 -11.21 13.44
CA GLU A 301 33.58 -12.49 13.20
C GLU A 301 32.92 -13.66 13.93
N SER A 302 32.66 -14.75 13.19
CA SER A 302 32.94 -16.11 13.65
C SER A 302 33.01 -17.03 12.44
N ALA A 303 34.24 -17.46 12.15
CA ALA A 303 34.55 -18.44 11.12
C ALA A 303 34.30 -19.84 11.68
N ASP A 304 33.36 -20.57 11.08
CA ASP A 304 33.42 -22.01 10.83
C ASP A 304 32.15 -22.46 10.09
N GLY A 305 32.30 -22.94 8.85
CA GLY A 305 31.17 -23.44 8.06
C GLY A 305 31.23 -23.21 6.55
N ALA A 306 32.42 -23.03 5.96
CA ALA A 306 32.58 -22.94 4.51
C ALA A 306 32.54 -24.33 3.85
N ALA A 307 31.37 -24.97 3.76
CA ALA A 307 31.11 -26.12 2.88
C ALA A 307 29.62 -26.50 2.79
N ALA A 308 28.77 -25.62 2.22
CA ALA A 308 27.41 -26.00 1.78
C ALA A 308 26.85 -25.10 0.66
N ALA A 309 27.70 -24.58 -0.22
CA ALA A 309 27.30 -23.67 -1.31
C ALA A 309 27.15 -24.42 -2.64
N ALA A 310 26.10 -25.23 -2.78
CA ALA A 310 25.62 -25.75 -4.08
C ALA A 310 24.16 -26.29 -4.01
N GLY A 311 23.33 -25.73 -3.12
CA GLY A 311 21.89 -25.95 -3.11
C GLY A 311 21.21 -24.68 -3.57
N GLY A 312 20.37 -24.75 -4.61
CA GLY A 312 19.65 -23.59 -5.09
C GLY A 312 18.87 -22.90 -3.97
N ALA A 313 19.10 -21.60 -3.74
CA ALA A 313 18.51 -20.89 -2.62
C ALA A 313 16.97 -20.83 -2.76
N VAL A 314 16.26 -21.50 -1.85
CA VAL A 314 14.81 -21.40 -1.73
C VAL A 314 14.44 -19.98 -1.27
N PHE A 315 13.34 -19.43 -1.78
CA PHE A 315 12.84 -18.13 -1.34
C PHE A 315 12.55 -18.12 0.16
N ASP A 316 13.22 -17.22 0.91
CA ASP A 316 13.01 -17.04 2.33
C ASP A 316 12.02 -15.90 2.58
N ARG A 317 10.76 -16.28 2.87
CA ARG A 317 9.67 -15.35 3.16
C ARG A 317 9.97 -14.46 4.37
N THR A 318 10.57 -15.02 5.42
CA THR A 318 10.82 -14.28 6.66
C THR A 318 11.92 -13.26 6.46
N ALA A 319 13.00 -13.62 5.76
CA ALA A 319 14.04 -12.66 5.39
C ALA A 319 13.49 -11.54 4.51
N PHE A 320 12.67 -11.88 3.51
CA PHE A 320 12.02 -10.90 2.64
C PHE A 320 11.09 -9.95 3.42
N PHE A 321 10.23 -10.48 4.28
CA PHE A 321 9.38 -9.67 5.16
C PHE A 321 10.22 -8.74 6.05
N ASN A 322 11.27 -9.25 6.69
CA ASN A 322 12.11 -8.48 7.60
C ASN A 322 12.83 -7.34 6.87
N GLU A 323 13.31 -7.55 5.65
CA GLU A 323 13.92 -6.52 4.82
C GLU A 323 12.95 -5.35 4.58
N ILE A 324 11.75 -5.65 4.06
CA ILE A 324 10.76 -4.62 3.72
C ILE A 324 10.22 -3.95 4.99
N ASN A 325 9.95 -4.71 6.05
CA ASN A 325 9.46 -4.17 7.30
C ASN A 325 10.51 -3.28 7.98
N THR A 326 11.79 -3.66 7.97
CA THR A 326 12.88 -2.82 8.50
C THR A 326 12.96 -1.49 7.75
N ALA A 327 12.84 -1.51 6.42
CA ALA A 327 12.80 -0.30 5.63
C ALA A 327 11.58 0.57 5.98
N LYS A 328 10.37 -0.03 6.11
CA LYS A 328 9.15 0.67 6.54
C LYS A 328 9.31 1.40 7.88
N GLN A 329 10.08 0.82 8.79
CA GLN A 329 10.36 1.36 10.13
C GLN A 329 11.45 2.45 10.15
N SER A 330 12.19 2.63 9.05
CA SER A 330 13.34 3.55 8.96
C SER A 330 12.89 4.96 8.55
N ILE A 331 12.36 5.72 9.51
CA ILE A 331 11.84 7.07 9.30
C ILE A 331 12.73 8.18 9.91
N ASP A 332 13.92 7.84 10.42
CA ASP A 332 14.79 8.79 11.15
C ASP A 332 15.27 9.96 10.30
N SER A 333 15.40 9.76 8.98
CA SER A 333 15.81 10.78 8.02
C SER A 333 14.68 11.73 7.62
N LEU A 334 13.42 11.39 7.92
CA LEU A 334 12.26 12.23 7.60
C LEU A 334 12.13 13.36 8.61
N SER A 335 11.62 14.51 8.17
CA SER A 335 11.20 15.56 9.11
C SER A 335 9.90 15.18 9.82
N LEU A 336 9.56 15.83 10.93
CA LEU A 336 8.29 15.56 11.63
C LEU A 336 7.06 15.81 10.72
N ALA A 337 7.10 16.86 9.90
CA ALA A 337 6.05 17.14 8.92
C ALA A 337 5.93 16.03 7.86
N GLU A 338 7.06 15.48 7.41
CA GLU A 338 7.09 14.34 6.48
C GLU A 338 6.57 13.05 7.12
N ILE A 339 6.83 12.83 8.41
CA ILE A 339 6.27 11.70 9.16
C ILE A 339 4.74 11.80 9.22
N PHE A 340 4.20 13.00 9.46
CA PHE A 340 2.76 13.24 9.42
C PHE A 340 2.17 13.01 8.02
N GLU A 341 2.88 13.36 6.96
CA GLU A 341 2.41 13.17 5.58
C GLU A 341 2.52 11.72 5.09
N LYS A 342 3.50 10.96 5.60
CA LYS A 342 3.87 9.64 5.07
C LYS A 342 2.68 8.68 4.99
N ASP A 343 1.88 8.54 6.02
CA ASP A 343 0.71 7.65 5.97
C ASP A 343 -0.51 8.39 6.49
N TYR A 344 -0.91 9.37 5.70
CA TYR A 344 -1.99 10.30 5.99
C TYR A 344 -3.25 9.95 5.19
N LYS A 345 -4.41 10.01 5.85
CA LYS A 345 -5.74 9.97 5.20
C LYS A 345 -6.61 11.08 5.76
N GLN A 346 -7.51 11.60 4.93
CA GLN A 346 -8.40 12.70 5.28
C GLN A 346 -9.84 12.42 4.89
N TRP A 347 -10.79 12.87 5.71
CA TRP A 347 -12.21 12.77 5.44
C TRP A 347 -12.92 14.10 5.67
N ALA A 348 -13.90 14.40 4.83
CA ALA A 348 -14.83 15.50 5.02
C ALA A 348 -16.16 14.96 5.57
N VAL A 349 -16.63 15.52 6.68
CA VAL A 349 -17.88 15.17 7.35
C VAL A 349 -18.77 16.41 7.37
N LYS A 350 -20.04 16.26 6.96
CA LYS A 350 -21.02 17.33 7.09
C LYS A 350 -21.65 17.26 8.48
N SER A 351 -21.54 18.34 9.25
CA SER A 351 -22.15 18.40 10.58
C SER A 351 -23.68 18.33 10.47
N THR A 352 -24.33 17.52 11.32
CA THR A 352 -25.81 17.39 11.36
C THR A 352 -26.49 18.34 12.33
N HIS A 353 -25.75 19.19 13.04
CA HIS A 353 -26.34 20.21 13.90
C HIS A 353 -27.03 21.31 13.06
N GLU A 354 -28.27 21.04 12.66
CA GLU A 354 -29.21 22.02 12.13
C GLU A 354 -29.69 22.95 13.26
N THR A 355 -28.88 23.96 13.60
CA THR A 355 -29.44 25.18 14.19
C THR A 355 -30.05 26.00 13.05
N THR A 356 -31.38 26.10 13.05
CA THR A 356 -32.18 26.87 12.08
C THR A 356 -31.49 28.17 11.65
N GLY A 357 -31.02 28.22 10.39
CA GLY A 357 -30.45 29.42 9.77
C GLY A 357 -28.92 29.48 9.65
N GLN A 358 -28.14 28.52 10.19
CA GLN A 358 -26.69 28.44 9.96
C GLN A 358 -26.35 27.51 8.79
N GLN A 359 -25.41 27.91 7.94
CA GLN A 359 -24.90 27.07 6.84
C GLN A 359 -24.24 25.80 7.40
N GLN A 360 -24.51 24.65 6.77
CA GLN A 360 -23.81 23.40 7.04
C GLN A 360 -22.29 23.61 6.94
N ARG A 361 -21.59 23.39 8.05
CA ARG A 361 -20.13 23.43 8.09
C ARG A 361 -19.55 22.07 7.70
N GLU A 362 -18.58 22.07 6.80
CA GLU A 362 -17.72 20.93 6.52
C GLU A 362 -16.66 20.82 7.63
N ILE A 363 -16.64 19.69 8.32
CA ILE A 363 -15.64 19.31 9.32
C ILE A 363 -14.64 18.39 8.62
N ARG A 364 -13.34 18.66 8.76
CA ARG A 364 -12.29 17.83 8.17
C ARG A 364 -11.51 17.09 9.25
N LEU A 365 -11.45 15.77 9.12
CA LEU A 365 -10.69 14.87 9.97
C LEU A 365 -9.46 14.38 9.21
N GLY A 366 -8.27 14.55 9.77
CA GLY A 366 -7.04 13.95 9.27
C GLY A 366 -6.46 12.94 10.27
N ILE A 367 -5.97 11.79 9.78
CA ILE A 367 -5.30 10.79 10.63
C ILE A 367 -3.99 10.36 9.99
N SER A 368 -2.90 10.54 10.74
CA SER A 368 -1.57 10.05 10.38
C SER A 368 -1.26 8.75 11.13
N SER A 369 -0.88 7.70 10.40
CA SER A 369 -0.40 6.45 10.99
C SER A 369 1.12 6.45 11.04
N VAL A 370 1.70 6.18 12.22
CA VAL A 370 3.13 6.35 12.46
C VAL A 370 3.73 5.07 13.04
N VAL A 371 4.87 4.66 12.50
CA VAL A 371 5.54 3.39 12.87
C VAL A 371 6.43 3.50 14.11
N LYS A 372 6.40 4.64 14.78
CA LYS A 372 7.20 4.95 15.96
C LYS A 372 6.29 5.48 17.08
N PRO A 373 6.68 5.28 18.35
CA PRO A 373 5.86 5.70 19.48
C PRO A 373 5.84 7.23 19.64
N ILE A 374 4.87 7.77 20.38
CA ILE A 374 4.76 9.22 20.63
C ILE A 374 6.04 9.82 21.23
N PRO A 375 6.73 9.20 22.21
CA PRO A 375 8.01 9.71 22.72
C PRO A 375 9.06 9.95 21.63
N TYR A 376 9.17 9.06 20.63
CA TYR A 376 10.06 9.26 19.50
C TYR A 376 9.71 10.53 18.71
N LEU A 377 8.41 10.83 18.53
CA LEU A 377 7.97 12.04 17.83
C LEU A 377 8.29 13.31 18.62
N LEU A 378 8.23 13.25 19.95
CA LEU A 378 8.63 14.35 20.82
C LEU A 378 10.14 14.60 20.75
N GLU A 379 10.95 13.55 20.81
CA GLU A 379 12.42 13.63 20.65
C GLU A 379 12.79 14.18 19.27
N LYS A 380 12.09 13.72 18.23
CA LYS A 380 12.27 14.23 16.87
C LYS A 380 11.93 15.71 16.77
N ALA A 381 10.78 16.14 17.33
CA ALA A 381 10.40 17.54 17.39
C ALA A 381 11.44 18.41 18.12
N GLN A 382 11.97 17.90 19.24
CA GLN A 382 13.01 18.57 20.00
C GLN A 382 14.29 18.73 19.17
N SER A 383 14.72 17.68 18.46
CA SER A 383 15.90 17.71 17.59
C SER A 383 15.79 18.72 16.44
N GLU A 384 14.56 18.98 15.96
CA GLU A 384 14.28 19.93 14.87
C GLU A 384 14.13 21.38 15.34
N SER A 385 13.88 21.59 16.63
CA SER A 385 13.53 22.90 17.18
C SER A 385 14.66 23.96 17.16
N ASN A 386 15.91 23.55 16.88
CA ASN A 386 17.11 24.41 16.86
C ASN A 386 17.32 25.28 18.12
N ARG A 387 16.66 24.97 19.25
CA ARG A 387 16.80 25.73 20.51
C ARG A 387 17.92 25.11 21.36
N GLU A 388 18.98 25.87 21.63
CA GLU A 388 19.95 25.56 22.69
C GLU A 388 19.27 25.81 24.05
N THR A 389 18.99 24.77 24.83
CA THR A 389 18.35 24.92 26.14
C THR A 389 18.84 23.90 27.17
N ASP A 390 18.95 24.34 28.42
CA ASP A 390 19.18 23.49 29.61
C ASP A 390 18.11 22.38 29.73
N ASP A 391 18.49 21.23 30.31
CA ASP A 391 17.77 19.93 30.26
C ASP A 391 16.26 19.98 30.56
N LYS A 392 15.79 20.84 31.48
CA LYS A 392 14.35 20.97 31.82
C LYS A 392 13.54 21.82 30.83
N ALA A 393 14.14 22.86 30.24
CA ALA A 393 13.50 23.65 29.20
C ALA A 393 13.46 22.91 27.85
N SER A 394 14.35 21.92 27.70
CA SER A 394 14.49 21.08 26.51
C SER A 394 13.27 20.17 26.26
N GLN A 395 12.66 19.61 27.31
CA GLN A 395 11.48 18.75 27.19
C GLN A 395 10.20 19.52 26.84
N SER A 396 9.97 20.67 27.48
CA SER A 396 8.83 21.53 27.13
C SER A 396 8.96 22.06 25.70
N ALA A 397 10.17 22.35 25.24
CA ALA A 397 10.43 22.76 23.86
C ALA A 397 10.08 21.66 22.84
N GLY A 398 10.35 20.38 23.15
CA GLY A 398 9.95 19.25 22.29
C GLY A 398 8.44 19.13 22.14
N VAL A 399 7.68 19.24 23.25
CA VAL A 399 6.22 19.23 23.22
C VAL A 399 5.66 20.45 22.47
N GLU A 400 6.16 21.65 22.75
CA GLU A 400 5.75 22.87 22.03
C GLU A 400 5.97 22.74 20.52
N HIS A 401 7.18 22.34 20.11
CA HIS A 401 7.51 22.19 18.69
C HIS A 401 6.70 21.08 18.01
N PHE A 402 6.40 19.98 18.72
CA PHE A 402 5.51 18.93 18.23
C PHE A 402 4.10 19.47 17.97
N LEU A 403 3.53 20.20 18.93
CA LEU A 403 2.19 20.79 18.83
C LEU A 403 2.13 21.88 17.73
N ASP A 404 3.16 22.71 17.61
CA ASP A 404 3.27 23.72 16.55
C ASP A 404 3.40 23.09 15.16
N SER A 405 4.16 22.00 15.05
CA SER A 405 4.27 21.23 13.81
C SER A 405 2.92 20.63 13.40
N ILE A 406 2.14 20.12 14.36
CA ILE A 406 0.77 19.65 14.08
C ILE A 406 -0.12 20.80 13.61
N ARG A 407 -0.07 21.97 14.28
CA ARG A 407 -0.85 23.15 13.87
C ARG A 407 -0.50 23.60 12.45
N ALA A 408 0.79 23.66 12.12
CA ALA A 408 1.26 24.01 10.78
C ALA A 408 0.77 23.01 9.74
N PHE A 409 0.89 21.70 10.02
CA PHE A 409 0.40 20.64 9.14
C PHE A 409 -1.12 20.73 8.92
N ALA A 410 -1.88 20.93 10.00
CA ALA A 410 -3.33 20.94 9.97
C ALA A 410 -3.94 22.20 9.31
N SER A 411 -3.28 23.36 9.46
CA SER A 411 -3.72 24.65 8.91
C SER A 411 -3.32 24.88 7.46
N ASP A 412 -2.55 23.98 6.86
CA ASP A 412 -2.29 23.95 5.42
C ASP A 412 -3.63 24.08 4.64
N PRO A 413 -3.78 25.06 3.74
CA PRO A 413 -5.05 25.29 3.03
C PRO A 413 -5.58 24.07 2.25
N ALA A 414 -4.70 23.17 1.82
CA ALA A 414 -5.11 21.93 1.14
C ALA A 414 -5.78 20.95 2.12
N ARG A 415 -5.36 20.96 3.39
CA ARG A 415 -5.88 20.08 4.46
C ARG A 415 -7.04 20.77 5.19
N ASN A 416 -6.77 21.92 5.81
CA ASN A 416 -7.72 22.73 6.59
C ASN A 416 -8.48 21.91 7.64
N LEU A 417 -7.75 21.24 8.52
CA LEU A 417 -8.32 20.26 9.46
C LEU A 417 -9.02 20.91 10.64
N SER A 418 -10.13 20.30 11.03
CA SER A 418 -10.87 20.62 12.26
C SER A 418 -10.49 19.63 13.37
N VAL A 419 -10.21 18.38 13.03
CA VAL A 419 -9.70 17.37 13.95
C VAL A 419 -8.50 16.68 13.33
N TYR A 420 -7.45 16.49 14.13
CA TYR A 420 -6.27 15.73 13.73
C TYR A 420 -5.97 14.63 14.73
N ALA A 421 -5.62 13.44 14.25
CA ALA A 421 -5.19 12.33 15.07
C ALA A 421 -3.86 11.74 14.58
N ILE A 422 -3.06 11.25 15.52
CA ILE A 422 -1.90 10.42 15.26
C ILE A 422 -2.17 9.05 15.87
N MET A 423 -1.99 8.01 15.09
CA MET A 423 -2.12 6.62 15.54
C MET A 423 -0.78 5.92 15.36
N THR A 424 -0.16 5.49 16.46
CA THR A 424 1.13 4.79 16.39
C THR A 424 0.92 3.28 16.29
N ALA A 425 1.89 2.59 15.69
CA ALA A 425 1.92 1.15 15.56
C ALA A 425 3.38 0.67 15.52
N TYR A 426 3.89 0.19 16.65
CA TYR A 426 5.31 -0.11 16.82
C TYR A 426 5.51 -1.37 17.66
N SER A 427 6.68 -1.99 17.53
CA SER A 427 7.14 -2.99 18.50
C SER A 427 7.84 -2.26 19.64
N SER A 428 7.38 -2.51 20.86
CA SER A 428 7.94 -1.96 22.09
C SER A 428 9.44 -2.24 22.16
N PRO A 429 10.30 -1.22 22.29
CA PRO A 429 11.74 -1.43 22.42
C PRO A 429 12.13 -2.26 23.65
N THR A 430 11.29 -2.27 24.68
CA THR A 430 11.54 -2.95 25.96
C THR A 430 10.99 -4.37 25.99
N THR A 431 9.76 -4.60 25.52
CA THR A 431 9.10 -5.93 25.58
C THR A 431 9.16 -6.68 24.25
N GLY A 432 9.41 -6.00 23.13
CA GLY A 432 9.26 -6.54 21.78
C GLY A 432 7.81 -6.72 21.33
N GLU A 433 6.83 -6.52 22.22
CA GLU A 433 5.41 -6.70 21.92
C GLU A 433 4.89 -5.56 21.04
N PHE A 434 3.86 -5.86 20.25
CA PHE A 434 3.21 -4.85 19.42
C PHE A 434 2.34 -3.90 20.27
N GLU A 435 2.54 -2.60 20.11
CA GLU A 435 1.84 -1.55 20.86
C GLU A 435 1.23 -0.50 19.91
N ARG A 436 0.20 0.18 20.42
CA ARG A 436 -0.48 1.29 19.74
C ARG A 436 -0.78 2.41 20.72
N GLU A 437 -0.61 3.63 20.26
CA GLU A 437 -1.06 4.84 20.94
C GLU A 437 -1.99 5.62 20.02
N LEU A 438 -2.88 6.41 20.63
CA LEU A 438 -3.80 7.27 19.91
C LEU A 438 -3.72 8.68 20.52
N PHE A 439 -3.34 9.65 19.71
CA PHE A 439 -3.43 11.07 20.02
C PHE A 439 -4.56 11.69 19.19
N VAL A 440 -5.43 12.48 19.82
CA VAL A 440 -6.52 13.20 19.12
C VAL A 440 -6.55 14.65 19.58
N TRP A 441 -6.66 15.56 18.61
CA TRP A 441 -6.77 17.00 18.83
C TRP A 441 -7.96 17.58 18.08
N ALA A 442 -8.92 18.14 18.82
CA ALA A 442 -9.91 19.09 18.32
C ALA A 442 -9.25 20.45 18.12
N LEU A 443 -8.89 20.79 16.87
CA LEU A 443 -8.11 21.97 16.53
C LEU A 443 -8.92 23.26 16.56
N ASP A 444 -10.24 23.15 16.50
CA ASP A 444 -11.17 24.27 16.54
C ASP A 444 -12.25 24.08 17.63
N PRO A 445 -12.67 25.16 18.31
CA PRO A 445 -13.60 25.04 19.44
C PRO A 445 -14.92 24.29 19.16
N PRO A 446 -15.54 24.42 17.96
CA PRO A 446 -16.78 23.71 17.66
C PRO A 446 -16.65 22.17 17.57
N THR A 447 -15.45 21.61 17.39
CA THR A 447 -15.27 20.15 17.32
C THR A 447 -14.97 19.50 18.68
N VAL A 448 -14.77 20.29 19.73
CA VAL A 448 -14.53 19.78 21.09
C VAL A 448 -15.64 18.81 21.56
N PRO A 449 -16.95 19.13 21.47
CA PRO A 449 -17.99 18.21 21.92
C PRO A 449 -18.01 16.89 21.15
N ALA A 450 -17.63 16.91 19.86
CA ALA A 450 -17.55 15.71 19.04
C ALA A 450 -16.39 14.80 19.49
N VAL A 451 -15.24 15.38 19.83
CA VAL A 451 -14.12 14.60 20.39
C VAL A 451 -14.46 14.06 21.78
N GLU A 452 -15.18 14.82 22.62
CA GLU A 452 -15.69 14.30 23.90
C GLU A 452 -16.66 13.13 23.72
N LYS A 453 -17.59 13.24 22.75
CA LYS A 453 -18.48 12.15 22.36
C LYS A 453 -17.70 10.92 21.92
N PHE A 454 -16.66 11.09 21.08
CA PHE A 454 -15.78 9.99 20.67
C PHE A 454 -15.15 9.30 21.89
N VAL A 455 -14.58 10.06 22.82
CA VAL A 455 -14.00 9.49 24.05
C VAL A 455 -15.05 8.71 24.83
N HIS A 456 -16.26 9.24 24.98
CA HIS A 456 -17.33 8.56 25.70
C HIS A 456 -17.78 7.25 25.01
N THR A 457 -17.91 7.25 23.69
CA THR A 457 -18.49 6.10 22.95
C THR A 457 -17.45 5.07 22.52
N ALA A 458 -16.20 5.47 22.28
CA ALA A 458 -15.17 4.59 21.71
C ALA A 458 -14.18 4.04 22.74
N SER A 459 -14.02 4.67 23.91
CA SER A 459 -12.98 4.26 24.89
C SER A 459 -13.09 2.79 25.31
N GLY A 460 -14.31 2.28 25.54
CA GLY A 460 -14.54 0.89 25.90
C GLY A 460 -14.19 -0.08 24.77
N GLN A 461 -14.60 0.23 23.53
CA GLN A 461 -14.33 -0.61 22.36
C GLN A 461 -12.84 -0.60 21.97
N LEU A 462 -12.16 0.53 22.12
CA LEU A 462 -10.74 0.66 21.79
C LEU A 462 -9.81 0.28 22.96
N ARG A 463 -10.38 0.04 24.14
CA ARG A 463 -9.67 -0.19 25.41
C ARG A 463 -8.60 0.89 25.63
N LEU A 464 -9.04 2.16 25.58
CA LEU A 464 -8.16 3.31 25.81
C LEU A 464 -7.75 3.38 27.28
N GLU A 465 -6.46 3.49 27.52
CA GLU A 465 -5.85 3.65 28.85
C GLU A 465 -5.04 4.95 28.90
N ASP A 466 -4.96 5.55 30.08
CA ASP A 466 -4.18 6.77 30.30
C ASP A 466 -2.74 6.58 29.82
N TRP A 467 -2.33 7.46 28.91
CA TRP A 467 -0.97 7.46 28.41
C TRP A 467 -0.03 8.08 29.44
N ARG A 468 1.21 7.60 29.47
CA ARG A 468 2.29 8.15 30.30
C ARG A 468 3.57 8.13 29.51
N ASN A 469 4.36 9.19 29.65
CA ASN A 469 5.68 9.22 29.05
C ASN A 469 6.62 8.29 29.85
N THR A 470 6.90 7.10 29.32
CA THR A 470 7.69 6.07 30.03
C THR A 470 9.18 6.40 30.17
N THR A 471 9.64 7.55 29.67
CA THR A 471 10.98 8.08 29.97
C THR A 471 11.09 8.65 31.41
N GLU A 472 9.97 8.80 32.12
CA GLU A 472 9.93 9.34 33.48
C GLU A 472 10.14 8.23 34.54
N THR A 473 11.39 8.07 34.99
CA THR A 473 11.68 7.38 36.26
C THR A 473 11.30 8.29 37.45
N GLY A 474 10.03 8.31 37.85
CA GLY A 474 9.58 8.99 39.08
C GLY A 474 8.21 9.63 38.92
N GLY A 475 7.23 9.18 39.72
CA GLY A 475 5.82 9.51 39.54
C GLY A 475 5.40 10.97 39.78
N GLN A 476 4.32 11.34 39.07
CA GLN A 476 3.59 12.63 38.99
C GLN A 476 4.37 13.72 38.23
N GLU A 477 3.92 14.28 37.10
CA GLU A 477 2.59 14.74 36.66
C GLU A 477 2.33 14.38 35.18
N THR A 478 1.06 14.28 34.77
CA THR A 478 0.64 14.11 33.37
C THR A 478 1.31 15.16 32.47
N THR A 479 2.15 14.69 31.54
CA THR A 479 2.95 15.50 30.65
C THR A 479 2.07 16.36 29.72
N SER A 480 2.54 17.59 29.44
CA SER A 480 2.01 18.73 28.67
C SER A 480 1.25 18.49 27.33
N LEU A 481 1.01 17.24 26.92
CA LEU A 481 0.29 16.91 25.68
C LEU A 481 -1.23 17.00 25.81
N GLU A 482 -1.78 16.64 26.97
CA GLU A 482 -3.22 16.75 27.22
C GLU A 482 -3.61 18.19 27.55
N GLU A 483 -4.70 18.67 26.97
CA GLU A 483 -5.33 19.94 27.33
C GLU A 483 -6.84 19.69 27.40
N VAL A 484 -7.41 19.91 28.58
CA VAL A 484 -8.86 19.85 28.82
C VAL A 484 -9.36 21.30 28.94
N PRO A 485 -10.45 21.68 28.23
CA PRO A 485 -11.02 23.01 28.34
C PRO A 485 -11.36 23.34 29.81
N SER A 486 -10.90 24.47 30.31
CA SER A 486 -11.27 24.93 31.66
C SER A 486 -12.73 25.44 31.70
N GLU A 487 -13.46 25.18 32.79
CA GLU A 487 -14.80 25.75 32.99
C GLU A 487 -14.75 27.29 33.02
N GLU A 488 -15.53 27.88 32.11
CA GLU A 488 -15.94 29.28 31.94
C GLU A 488 -15.32 30.35 32.87
N SER A 489 -14.37 31.12 32.32
CA SER A 489 -14.34 32.57 32.57
C SER A 489 -15.22 33.23 31.52
N GLU A 490 -16.29 33.91 31.95
CA GLU A 490 -17.19 34.67 31.07
C GLU A 490 -16.38 35.55 30.10
N GLY A 491 -16.42 35.22 28.80
CA GLY A 491 -15.90 36.06 27.73
C GLY A 491 -14.70 35.55 26.92
N THR A 492 -14.16 34.35 27.19
CA THR A 492 -13.02 33.81 26.41
C THR A 492 -13.46 32.58 25.60
N GLN A 493 -13.11 32.53 24.30
CA GLN A 493 -13.42 31.43 23.38
C GLN A 493 -13.07 30.07 24.01
N LYS A 494 -13.98 29.08 23.92
CA LYS A 494 -13.74 27.71 24.40
C LYS A 494 -12.43 27.17 23.79
N GLN A 495 -11.54 26.69 24.65
CA GLN A 495 -10.20 26.18 24.31
C GLN A 495 -10.28 24.91 23.44
N THR A 496 -9.19 24.59 22.74
CA THR A 496 -9.05 23.31 22.01
C THR A 496 -9.01 22.13 22.99
N LEU A 497 -9.27 20.90 22.52
CA LEU A 497 -9.17 19.68 23.34
C LEU A 497 -8.10 18.76 22.75
N ARG A 498 -7.14 18.33 23.58
CA ARG A 498 -6.11 17.34 23.23
C ARG A 498 -6.10 16.21 24.24
N LYS A 499 -6.04 14.97 23.74
CA LYS A 499 -5.92 13.78 24.58
C LYS A 499 -5.03 12.72 23.94
N VAL A 500 -4.42 11.89 24.78
CA VAL A 500 -3.51 10.83 24.35
C VAL A 500 -3.72 9.55 25.18
N TRP A 501 -3.69 8.40 24.52
CA TRP A 501 -3.95 7.10 25.16
C TRP A 501 -3.00 6.02 24.66
N PHE A 502 -2.76 5.03 25.51
CA PHE A 502 -2.46 3.68 25.02
C PHE A 502 -3.75 3.04 24.50
N GLN A 503 -3.71 2.48 23.29
CA GLN A 503 -4.84 1.74 22.73
C GLN A 503 -4.60 0.24 22.89
N ARG A 504 -5.30 -0.41 23.83
CA ARG A 504 -5.05 -1.83 24.15
C ARG A 504 -5.81 -2.82 23.28
N ASP A 505 -6.83 -2.39 22.54
CA ASP A 505 -7.38 -3.22 21.47
C ASP A 505 -6.50 -3.08 20.22
N LEU A 506 -5.50 -3.97 20.11
CA LEU A 506 -4.51 -3.96 19.03
C LEU A 506 -5.11 -4.36 17.66
N SER A 507 -6.30 -5.00 17.67
CA SER A 507 -7.04 -5.39 16.46
C SER A 507 -7.61 -4.19 15.70
N LYS A 508 -7.74 -3.03 16.38
CA LYS A 508 -8.34 -1.82 15.83
C LYS A 508 -7.24 -0.95 15.23
N SER A 509 -7.18 -0.88 13.92
CA SER A 509 -6.29 0.03 13.19
C SER A 509 -7.03 1.33 12.84
N ARG A 510 -6.40 2.21 12.04
CA ARG A 510 -7.06 3.38 11.43
C ARG A 510 -8.36 2.99 10.72
N LYS A 511 -8.47 1.77 10.18
CA LYS A 511 -9.68 1.25 9.51
C LYS A 511 -10.89 1.15 10.45
N GLN A 512 -10.67 1.01 11.76
CA GLN A 512 -11.73 0.99 12.77
C GLN A 512 -11.83 2.30 13.56
N VAL A 513 -10.70 2.99 13.79
CA VAL A 513 -10.68 4.26 14.53
C VAL A 513 -11.26 5.41 13.69
N ALA A 514 -10.97 5.48 12.39
CA ALA A 514 -11.47 6.55 11.54
C ALA A 514 -13.00 6.59 11.45
N PRO A 515 -13.73 5.46 11.24
CA PRO A 515 -15.20 5.46 11.32
C PRO A 515 -15.73 5.94 12.67
N LEU A 516 -15.16 5.48 13.78
CA LEU A 516 -15.60 5.89 15.13
C LEU A 516 -15.45 7.41 15.36
N LEU A 517 -14.34 8.00 14.90
CA LEU A 517 -14.15 9.45 14.95
C LEU A 517 -15.13 10.18 14.02
N ARG A 518 -15.32 9.68 12.79
CA ARG A 518 -16.27 10.26 11.82
C ARG A 518 -17.69 10.27 12.37
N ASP A 519 -18.16 9.15 12.94
CA ASP A 519 -19.51 9.03 13.51
C ASP A 519 -19.72 9.95 14.72
N ALA A 520 -18.66 10.25 15.47
CA ALA A 520 -18.71 11.22 16.56
C ALA A 520 -18.80 12.67 16.06
N LEU A 521 -18.29 12.98 14.86
CA LEU A 521 -18.31 14.32 14.23
C LEU A 521 -19.62 14.66 13.52
N VAL A 522 -20.46 13.65 13.26
CA VAL A 522 -21.78 13.80 12.64
C VAL A 522 -22.78 14.38 13.62
#